data_AF-G3YCS3-F1
#
_entry.id   AF-G3YCS3-F1
#
_cell.length_a   1.000
_cell.length_b   1.000
_cell.length_c   1.000
_cell.angle_alpha   90.00
_cell.angle_beta   90.00
_cell.angle_gamma   90.00
#
_symmetry.space_group_name_H-M   'P 1'
#
loop_
_entity.id
_entity.type
_entity.pdbx_description
1 polymer ?
#
loop_
_entity_poly.entity_id
_entity_poly.type
_entity_poly.pdbx_seq_one_letter_code
_entity_poly.pdbx_strand_id
1 'polypeptide(L)'
;MRGPGTMKAVLCSLAFAVGVAAKDDPDYDPSLNFRPKNVTLSILDYWVGSYYNGTTDVELSFYTGLAANWSHLCPNLINTTVTKKYNNSVLGLTEPSSYNVGYDPVNAFFTMWPRNFNFSTLPDPRWSWESIQYDASLRFALFSSDPTYWVGPRVSNNFNWTLNATQGPPYSLSSTLTDYDPLGGWASNLASCNGSDIVEWTFYPTPWDIMGNGLYLPDAVLDLQFDEKTANLSLNGYFIGYHAVKVGTETLSTGVLVVGKMKLSFLGVLDAYHSDVLANNTATPTWLRTVGFQNNSLNVGYTSTASSVSMGRAVFATIIALTVMAGFV
;
A
#
# COMPACT_ATOMS: atom_id res chain seq x y z
N MET A 1 -7.03 -66.30 0.55
CA MET A 1 -7.03 -65.10 -0.32
C MET A 1 -7.34 -63.91 0.59
N ARG A 2 -6.35 -63.04 0.87
CA ARG A 2 -6.34 -61.61 0.47
C ARG A 2 -7.71 -60.94 0.64
N GLY A 3 -7.97 -59.99 1.53
CA GLY A 3 -7.19 -59.24 2.52
C GLY A 3 -8.12 -58.18 3.15
N PRO A 4 -7.76 -57.54 4.28
CA PRO A 4 -8.51 -56.44 4.87
C PRO A 4 -7.97 -55.08 4.36
N GLY A 5 -8.83 -54.07 4.25
CA GLY A 5 -8.43 -52.68 4.00
C GLY A 5 -9.64 -51.83 3.63
N THR A 6 -9.84 -50.61 4.12
CA THR A 6 -9.00 -49.70 4.91
C THR A 6 -9.94 -48.61 5.43
N MET A 7 -9.90 -48.29 6.73
CA MET A 7 -10.48 -47.05 7.24
C MET A 7 -9.70 -45.87 6.65
N LYS A 8 -10.41 -44.89 6.07
CA LYS A 8 -9.83 -43.63 5.65
C LYS A 8 -9.44 -42.83 6.89
N ALA A 9 -8.14 -42.68 7.12
CA ALA A 9 -7.63 -41.70 8.07
C ALA A 9 -7.88 -40.30 7.48
N VAL A 10 -8.67 -39.49 8.17
CA VAL A 10 -8.77 -38.05 7.95
C VAL A 10 -7.48 -37.45 8.48
N LEU A 11 -6.62 -36.96 7.58
CA LEU A 11 -5.48 -36.12 7.96
C LEU A 11 -6.04 -34.74 8.36
N CYS A 12 -6.16 -34.53 9.67
CA CYS A 12 -6.18 -33.19 10.23
C CYS A 12 -4.84 -32.53 9.90
N SER A 13 -4.87 -31.50 9.06
CA SER A 13 -3.73 -30.60 8.84
C SER A 13 -3.42 -29.90 10.16
N LEU A 14 -2.49 -30.46 10.92
CA LEU A 14 -1.86 -29.78 12.05
C LEU A 14 -1.20 -28.51 11.53
N ALA A 15 -1.59 -27.38 12.10
CA ALA A 15 -0.91 -26.11 11.95
C ALA A 15 0.58 -26.30 12.29
N PHE A 16 1.42 -26.32 11.27
CA PHE A 16 2.85 -26.18 11.48
C PHE A 16 3.09 -24.73 11.86
N ALA A 17 3.32 -24.50 13.16
CA ALA A 17 4.06 -23.34 13.64
C ALA A 17 5.50 -23.45 13.08
N VAL A 18 5.72 -22.99 11.85
CA VAL A 18 7.07 -22.87 11.28
C VAL A 18 7.66 -21.58 11.83
N GLY A 19 8.28 -21.68 13.01
CA GLY A 19 8.85 -20.56 13.77
C GLY A 19 10.38 -20.51 13.74
N VAL A 20 11.03 -20.62 12.57
CA VAL A 20 12.50 -20.84 12.53
C VAL A 20 13.30 -19.77 11.76
N ALA A 21 12.74 -18.60 11.47
CA ALA A 21 13.54 -17.48 10.92
C ALA A 21 13.37 -16.17 11.66
N ALA A 22 12.17 -15.86 12.15
CA ALA A 22 11.94 -14.67 12.98
C ALA A 22 12.51 -14.80 14.40
N LYS A 23 12.71 -16.02 14.89
CA LYS A 23 13.32 -16.27 16.20
C LYS A 23 14.81 -15.92 16.25
N ASP A 24 15.47 -15.80 15.09
CA ASP A 24 16.87 -15.41 14.98
C ASP A 24 17.06 -13.89 15.00
N ASP A 25 15.96 -13.11 14.91
CA ASP A 25 15.98 -11.67 15.18
C ASP A 25 15.58 -11.42 16.64
N PRO A 26 16.54 -11.08 17.53
CA PRO A 26 16.26 -10.84 18.94
C PRO A 26 15.38 -9.62 19.19
N ASP A 27 15.23 -8.73 18.21
CA ASP A 27 14.44 -7.50 18.31
C ASP A 27 13.03 -7.67 17.70
N TYR A 28 12.69 -8.85 17.15
CA TYR A 28 11.39 -9.07 16.53
C TYR A 28 10.28 -9.17 17.59
N ASP A 29 9.26 -8.31 17.44
CA ASP A 29 8.05 -8.34 18.26
C ASP A 29 6.84 -8.77 17.41
N PRO A 30 6.25 -9.97 17.66
CA PRO A 30 5.10 -10.45 16.91
C PRO A 30 3.81 -9.66 17.16
N SER A 31 3.76 -8.82 18.20
CA SER A 31 2.62 -7.93 18.45
C SER A 31 2.60 -6.70 17.55
N LEU A 32 3.70 -6.43 16.86
CA LEU A 32 3.84 -5.33 15.91
C LEU A 32 3.64 -5.83 14.48
N ASN A 33 3.27 -4.93 13.57
CA ASN A 33 3.10 -5.22 12.14
C ASN A 33 4.42 -5.15 11.34
N PHE A 34 5.57 -5.18 12.02
CA PHE A 34 6.89 -5.13 11.38
C PHE A 34 7.38 -6.52 10.94
N ARG A 35 8.19 -6.54 9.89
CA ARG A 35 8.92 -7.74 9.48
C ARG A 35 10.20 -7.92 10.30
N PRO A 36 10.72 -9.15 10.45
CA PRO A 36 12.02 -9.39 11.05
C PRO A 36 13.15 -8.71 10.26
N LYS A 37 14.22 -8.30 10.94
CA LYS A 37 15.39 -7.60 10.37
C LYS A 37 16.34 -8.52 9.58
N ASN A 38 15.95 -9.77 9.35
CA ASN A 38 16.74 -10.74 8.58
C ASN A 38 16.57 -10.58 7.06
N VAL A 39 15.73 -9.63 6.61
CA VAL A 39 15.53 -9.26 5.21
C VAL A 39 15.93 -7.81 4.97
N THR A 40 16.57 -7.56 3.83
CA THR A 40 16.85 -6.19 3.36
C THR A 40 15.70 -5.74 2.48
N LEU A 41 14.93 -4.78 2.97
CA LEU A 41 13.72 -4.28 2.32
C LEU A 41 13.84 -2.78 2.04
N SER A 42 13.09 -2.31 1.04
CA SER A 42 12.88 -0.88 0.89
C SER A 42 11.99 -0.37 2.02
N ILE A 43 12.01 0.94 2.25
CA ILE A 43 11.09 1.59 3.19
C ILE A 43 9.61 1.35 2.82
N LEU A 44 9.28 1.12 1.54
CA LEU A 44 7.91 0.85 1.13
C LEU A 44 7.43 -0.54 1.58
N ASP A 45 8.34 -1.51 1.71
CA ASP A 45 8.01 -2.92 1.92
C ASP A 45 8.23 -3.38 3.38
N TYR A 46 8.27 -2.45 4.32
CA TYR A 46 8.77 -2.71 5.68
C TYR A 46 7.78 -3.47 6.61
N TRP A 47 6.48 -3.41 6.31
CA TRP A 47 5.44 -3.99 7.16
C TRP A 47 4.91 -5.31 6.62
N VAL A 48 4.24 -6.06 7.49
CA VAL A 48 3.47 -7.23 7.12
C VAL A 48 2.29 -6.79 6.25
N GLY A 49 2.20 -7.32 5.04
CA GLY A 49 1.19 -6.89 4.07
C GLY A 49 1.41 -7.40 2.65
N SER A 50 0.55 -6.96 1.75
CA SER A 50 0.62 -7.22 0.31
C SER A 50 0.98 -5.95 -0.45
N TYR A 51 1.90 -6.08 -1.40
CA TYR A 51 2.45 -4.99 -2.18
C TYR A 51 2.16 -5.22 -3.64
N TYR A 52 1.61 -4.21 -4.31
CA TYR A 52 1.18 -4.29 -5.69
C TYR A 52 1.95 -3.29 -6.53
N ASN A 53 2.63 -3.78 -7.55
CA ASN A 53 3.30 -2.96 -8.55
C ASN A 53 2.37 -2.79 -9.74
N GLY A 54 2.25 -1.57 -10.25
CA GLY A 54 1.24 -1.29 -11.25
C GLY A 54 1.42 -0.03 -12.06
N THR A 55 0.40 0.21 -12.88
CA THR A 55 0.29 1.42 -13.69
C THR A 55 -0.84 2.29 -13.18
N THR A 56 -0.63 3.59 -13.21
CA THR A 56 -1.63 4.60 -12.83
C THR A 56 -1.91 5.52 -13.99
N ASP A 57 -3.19 5.66 -14.33
CA ASP A 57 -3.69 6.67 -15.26
C ASP A 57 -4.30 7.81 -14.45
N VAL A 58 -3.93 9.05 -14.79
CA VAL A 58 -4.43 10.29 -14.20
C VAL A 58 -5.07 11.12 -15.30
N GLU A 59 -6.34 11.42 -15.15
CA GLU A 59 -7.11 12.27 -16.04
C GLU A 59 -7.47 13.58 -15.33
N LEU A 60 -7.11 14.70 -15.95
CA LEU A 60 -7.40 16.04 -15.47
C LEU A 60 -8.32 16.71 -16.50
N SER A 61 -9.58 16.92 -16.12
CA SER A 61 -10.59 17.55 -16.96
C SER A 61 -10.89 18.96 -16.44
N PHE A 62 -10.64 19.96 -17.28
CA PHE A 62 -10.66 21.37 -16.90
C PHE A 62 -12.07 21.96 -17.07
N TYR A 63 -12.64 22.52 -16.00
CA TYR A 63 -14.05 22.98 -15.99
C TYR A 63 -14.20 24.39 -15.42
N THR A 64 -15.09 25.20 -16.01
CA THR A 64 -15.45 26.53 -15.49
C THR A 64 -16.63 26.51 -14.53
N GLY A 65 -17.56 25.57 -14.67
CA GLY A 65 -18.84 25.59 -13.93
C GLY A 65 -18.71 25.40 -12.42
N LEU A 66 -17.63 24.75 -11.96
CA LEU A 66 -17.36 24.48 -10.54
C LEU A 66 -16.75 25.68 -9.81
N ALA A 67 -16.16 26.60 -10.58
CA ALA A 67 -15.47 27.78 -10.11
C ALA A 67 -16.00 29.01 -10.84
N ALA A 68 -17.31 29.06 -11.14
CA ALA A 68 -17.96 30.13 -11.91
C ALA A 68 -17.70 31.55 -11.36
N ASN A 69 -17.26 31.64 -10.11
CA ASN A 69 -16.92 32.88 -9.41
C ASN A 69 -15.46 33.36 -9.67
N TRP A 70 -14.62 32.54 -10.30
CA TRP A 70 -13.22 32.86 -10.62
C TRP A 70 -13.12 33.37 -12.06
N SER A 71 -13.25 34.68 -12.23
CA SER A 71 -13.09 35.39 -13.51
C SER A 71 -11.68 35.29 -14.13
N HIS A 72 -10.74 34.66 -13.43
CA HIS A 72 -9.32 34.54 -13.82
C HIS A 72 -8.93 33.14 -14.29
N LEU A 73 -9.90 32.23 -14.48
CA LEU A 73 -9.59 30.89 -15.00
C LEU A 73 -9.07 30.95 -16.44
N CYS A 74 -8.07 30.14 -16.71
CA CYS A 74 -7.35 30.09 -17.97
C CYS A 74 -8.27 29.69 -19.14
N PRO A 75 -8.61 30.60 -20.07
CA PRO A 75 -9.62 30.33 -21.08
C PRO A 75 -9.20 29.22 -22.06
N ASN A 76 -7.91 29.14 -22.36
CA ASN A 76 -7.36 28.21 -23.35
C ASN A 76 -7.33 26.74 -22.89
N LEU A 77 -7.55 26.47 -21.60
CA LEU A 77 -7.60 25.11 -21.06
C LEU A 77 -9.02 24.64 -20.75
N ILE A 78 -10.02 25.52 -20.81
CA ILE A 78 -11.41 25.16 -20.54
C ILE A 78 -11.88 24.04 -21.47
N ASN A 79 -12.61 23.06 -20.93
CA ASN A 79 -13.16 21.92 -21.67
C ASN A 79 -12.11 21.06 -22.39
N THR A 80 -10.85 21.17 -21.96
CA THR A 80 -9.80 20.23 -22.36
C THR A 80 -9.65 19.14 -21.31
N THR A 81 -9.06 18.03 -21.71
CA THR A 81 -8.70 16.93 -20.83
C THR A 81 -7.26 16.54 -21.11
N VAL A 82 -6.49 16.34 -20.04
CA VAL A 82 -5.11 15.86 -20.11
C VAL A 82 -5.02 14.54 -19.37
N THR A 83 -4.44 13.54 -20.03
CA THR A 83 -4.20 12.23 -19.44
C THR A 83 -2.70 11.99 -19.28
N LYS A 84 -2.31 11.46 -18.13
CA LYS A 84 -0.95 11.01 -17.85
C LYS A 84 -0.96 9.57 -17.38
N LYS A 85 0.02 8.82 -17.89
CA LYS A 85 0.25 7.44 -17.49
C LYS A 85 1.58 7.31 -16.77
N TYR A 86 1.55 6.66 -15.61
CA TYR A 86 2.71 6.33 -14.80
C TYR A 86 2.83 4.82 -14.75
N ASN A 87 3.97 4.28 -15.17
CA ASN A 87 4.22 2.84 -15.22
C ASN A 87 5.00 2.31 -14.01
N ASN A 88 5.14 3.13 -12.97
CA ASN A 88 5.87 2.80 -11.76
C ASN A 88 5.11 3.37 -10.57
N SER A 89 4.09 2.64 -10.13
CA SER A 89 3.29 2.96 -8.96
C SER A 89 3.23 1.75 -8.05
N VAL A 90 3.27 2.00 -6.75
CA VAL A 90 3.28 0.97 -5.71
C VAL A 90 2.11 1.24 -4.79
N LEU A 91 1.32 0.20 -4.52
CA LEU A 91 0.31 0.19 -3.48
C LEU A 91 0.71 -0.86 -2.42
N GLY A 92 1.05 -0.40 -1.22
CA GLY A 92 1.23 -1.26 -0.06
C GLY A 92 -0.06 -1.31 0.76
N LEU A 93 -0.59 -2.51 0.99
CA LEU A 93 -1.72 -2.77 1.88
C LEU A 93 -1.23 -3.60 3.06
N THR A 94 -1.22 -3.04 4.26
CA THR A 94 -0.54 -3.63 5.41
C THR A 94 -1.45 -3.80 6.61
N GLU A 95 -1.05 -4.69 7.52
CA GLU A 95 -1.69 -4.83 8.82
C GLU A 95 -1.65 -3.49 9.58
N PRO A 96 -2.78 -3.03 10.14
CA PRO A 96 -2.77 -1.93 11.09
C PRO A 96 -1.88 -2.27 12.29
N SER A 97 -1.11 -1.30 12.76
CA SER A 97 -0.28 -1.43 13.95
C SER A 97 -1.08 -1.09 15.21
N SER A 98 -0.60 -1.53 16.38
CA SER A 98 -1.13 -1.08 17.68
C SER A 98 -0.91 0.43 17.92
N TYR A 99 -0.03 1.05 17.13
CA TYR A 99 0.20 2.49 17.10
C TYR A 99 -0.80 3.27 16.23
N ASN A 100 -1.58 2.62 15.35
CA ASN A 100 -2.64 3.30 14.62
C ASN A 100 -3.79 3.65 15.58
N VAL A 101 -4.28 4.89 15.52
CA VAL A 101 -5.48 5.33 16.23
C VAL A 101 -6.69 5.04 15.36
N GLY A 102 -7.63 4.25 15.89
CA GLY A 102 -8.85 3.87 15.19
C GLY A 102 -8.88 2.39 14.84
N TYR A 103 -9.90 1.99 14.08
CA TYR A 103 -10.11 0.62 13.63
C TYR A 103 -10.29 0.61 12.11
N ASP A 104 -9.20 0.84 11.38
CA ASP A 104 -9.18 0.57 9.95
C ASP A 104 -8.81 -0.90 9.71
N PRO A 105 -9.41 -1.56 8.71
CA PRO A 105 -9.09 -2.94 8.37
C PRO A 105 -7.68 -3.10 7.78
N VAL A 106 -7.13 -2.02 7.18
CA VAL A 106 -5.81 -2.00 6.52
C VAL A 106 -5.20 -0.61 6.60
N ASN A 107 -3.87 -0.53 6.59
CA ASN A 107 -3.17 0.68 6.16
C ASN A 107 -2.95 0.61 4.64
N ALA A 108 -3.14 1.74 3.94
CA ALA A 108 -2.92 1.85 2.50
C ALA A 108 -1.88 2.93 2.21
N PHE A 109 -0.80 2.53 1.52
CA PHE A 109 0.27 3.41 1.08
C PHE A 109 0.40 3.37 -0.43
N PHE A 110 -0.19 4.35 -1.12
CA PHE A 110 -0.10 4.48 -2.55
C PHE A 110 0.94 5.54 -2.93
N THR A 111 1.88 5.18 -3.80
CA THR A 111 2.95 6.08 -4.26
C THR A 111 3.19 5.97 -5.76
N MET A 112 3.53 7.09 -6.39
CA MET A 112 3.83 7.19 -7.81
C MET A 112 5.24 7.73 -8.03
N TRP A 113 5.99 7.07 -8.90
CA TRP A 113 7.40 7.33 -9.11
C TRP A 113 7.75 7.54 -10.59
N PRO A 114 8.91 8.15 -10.89
CA PRO A 114 9.46 8.18 -12.23
C PRO A 114 9.69 6.76 -12.76
N ARG A 115 9.73 6.63 -14.08
CA ARG A 115 10.07 5.36 -14.72
C ARG A 115 11.47 4.92 -14.30
N ASN A 116 11.62 3.65 -13.95
CA ASN A 116 12.88 3.04 -13.52
C ASN A 116 13.47 3.69 -12.24
N PHE A 117 12.64 4.25 -11.37
CA PHE A 117 13.09 4.73 -10.07
C PHE A 117 13.72 3.57 -9.29
N ASN A 118 14.88 3.81 -8.70
CA ASN A 118 15.59 2.81 -7.93
C ASN A 118 15.15 2.86 -6.46
N PHE A 119 14.23 1.98 -6.06
CA PHE A 119 13.72 1.95 -4.69
C PHE A 119 14.79 1.66 -3.62
N SER A 120 15.95 1.11 -4.01
CA SER A 120 17.08 0.93 -3.09
C SER A 120 17.79 2.24 -2.71
N THR A 121 17.50 3.36 -3.37
CA THR A 121 18.01 4.68 -2.97
C THR A 121 17.14 5.36 -1.93
N LEU A 122 15.94 4.82 -1.66
CA LEU A 122 15.13 5.30 -0.56
C LEU A 122 15.88 5.03 0.75
N PRO A 123 15.89 6.00 1.68
CA PRO A 123 16.65 5.86 2.91
C PRO A 123 16.07 4.75 3.78
N ASP A 124 16.91 4.26 4.68
CA ASP A 124 16.54 3.18 5.58
C ASP A 124 15.40 3.64 6.51
N PRO A 125 14.32 2.82 6.66
CA PRO A 125 13.14 3.12 7.47
C PRO A 125 13.46 3.59 8.90
N ARG A 126 14.61 3.17 9.46
CA ARG A 126 15.01 3.46 10.84
C ARG A 126 15.30 4.94 11.11
N TRP A 127 15.48 5.78 10.09
CA TRP A 127 16.05 7.12 10.27
C TRP A 127 15.07 8.28 10.15
N SER A 128 13.98 8.19 9.37
CA SER A 128 12.84 9.14 9.47
C SER A 128 11.65 8.78 8.58
N TRP A 129 10.44 9.05 9.09
CA TRP A 129 9.17 9.02 8.34
C TRP A 129 9.13 10.10 7.24
N GLU A 130 9.83 11.20 7.47
CA GLU A 130 9.95 12.35 6.57
C GLU A 130 10.63 12.04 5.23
N SER A 131 11.29 10.90 5.13
CA SER A 131 12.14 10.58 3.99
C SER A 131 11.39 10.42 2.66
N ILE A 132 10.26 9.72 2.65
CA ILE A 132 9.51 9.48 1.41
C ILE A 132 8.84 10.76 0.93
N GLN A 133 8.20 11.50 1.83
CA GLN A 133 7.47 12.72 1.51
C GLN A 133 8.37 13.83 0.94
N TYR A 134 9.64 13.86 1.34
CA TYR A 134 10.62 14.85 0.87
C TYR A 134 11.51 14.33 -0.26
N ASP A 135 11.30 13.11 -0.76
CA ASP A 135 12.03 12.64 -1.94
C ASP A 135 11.60 13.45 -3.16
N ALA A 136 12.55 14.18 -3.75
CA ALA A 136 12.30 15.04 -4.90
C ALA A 136 11.80 14.28 -6.15
N SER A 137 11.94 12.96 -6.18
CA SER A 137 11.45 12.09 -7.23
C SER A 137 10.00 11.68 -7.04
N LEU A 138 9.47 11.72 -5.81
CA LEU A 138 8.09 11.36 -5.52
C LEU A 138 7.14 12.23 -6.34
N ARG A 139 6.24 11.61 -7.10
CA ARG A 139 5.29 12.34 -7.95
C ARG A 139 3.99 12.60 -7.23
N PHE A 140 3.49 11.57 -6.56
CA PHE A 140 2.23 11.62 -5.85
C PHE A 140 2.22 10.55 -4.78
N ALA A 141 1.64 10.83 -3.62
CA ALA A 141 1.36 9.83 -2.61
C ALA A 141 0.03 10.07 -1.89
N LEU A 142 -0.58 8.97 -1.49
CA LEU A 142 -1.83 8.91 -0.75
C LEU A 142 -1.68 7.87 0.35
N PHE A 143 -1.78 8.30 1.61
CA PHE A 143 -1.54 7.46 2.78
C PHE A 143 -2.76 7.47 3.70
N SER A 144 -3.32 6.31 4.03
CA SER A 144 -4.46 6.22 4.96
C SER A 144 -4.09 6.57 6.41
N SER A 145 -2.82 6.43 6.76
CA SER A 145 -2.22 6.89 8.00
C SER A 145 -0.77 7.27 7.75
N ASP A 146 -0.13 8.02 8.64
CA ASP A 146 1.31 8.23 8.48
C ASP A 146 2.07 6.91 8.64
N PRO A 147 3.05 6.63 7.77
CA PRO A 147 3.81 5.40 7.89
C PRO A 147 4.68 5.40 9.14
N THR A 148 4.58 4.33 9.95
CA THR A 148 5.34 4.16 11.19
C THR A 148 6.47 3.18 10.98
N TYR A 149 7.74 3.62 11.07
CA TYR A 149 8.90 2.74 10.80
C TYR A 149 9.64 2.25 12.04
N TRP A 150 9.20 2.70 13.21
CA TRP A 150 9.74 2.36 14.52
C TRP A 150 8.64 2.52 15.56
N VAL A 151 8.91 2.05 16.79
CA VAL A 151 8.02 2.25 17.93
C VAL A 151 8.00 3.73 18.29
N GLY A 152 6.88 4.41 18.02
CA GLY A 152 6.74 5.85 18.16
C GLY A 152 5.40 6.28 18.78
N PRO A 153 5.07 7.58 18.76
CA PRO A 153 3.76 8.04 19.19
C PRO A 153 2.67 7.40 18.32
N ARG A 154 1.47 7.27 18.89
CA ARG A 154 0.31 6.81 18.12
C ARG A 154 0.05 7.74 16.95
N VAL A 155 -0.25 7.16 15.79
CA VAL A 155 -0.51 7.88 14.53
C VAL A 155 -2.00 7.86 14.24
N SER A 156 -2.54 9.04 13.96
CA SER A 156 -3.93 9.19 13.51
C SER A 156 -4.07 8.73 12.06
N ASN A 157 -5.22 8.16 11.73
CA ASN A 157 -5.57 7.92 10.34
C ASN A 157 -5.85 9.26 9.64
N ASN A 158 -5.33 9.42 8.43
CA ASN A 158 -5.60 10.55 7.55
C ASN A 158 -7.02 10.49 6.99
N PHE A 159 -7.54 9.28 6.80
CA PHE A 159 -8.93 9.01 6.45
C PHE A 159 -9.28 7.59 6.90
N ASN A 160 -10.56 7.33 7.13
CA ASN A 160 -11.02 6.00 7.58
C ASN A 160 -11.62 5.21 6.42
N TRP A 161 -11.40 3.90 6.44
CA TRP A 161 -11.96 3.00 5.46
C TRP A 161 -13.32 2.44 5.89
N THR A 162 -14.23 2.32 4.94
CA THR A 162 -15.41 1.48 5.08
C THR A 162 -15.20 0.20 4.29
N LEU A 163 -15.14 -0.95 4.97
CA LEU A 163 -15.06 -2.25 4.35
C LEU A 163 -16.46 -2.78 4.02
N ASN A 164 -16.69 -3.15 2.76
CA ASN A 164 -17.89 -3.87 2.38
C ASN A 164 -17.87 -5.29 2.97
N ALA A 165 -19.00 -5.69 3.56
CA ALA A 165 -19.13 -7.00 4.18
C ALA A 165 -18.81 -8.13 3.19
N THR A 166 -17.88 -9.00 3.58
CA THR A 166 -17.46 -10.16 2.79
C THR A 166 -17.08 -11.32 3.71
N GLN A 167 -16.89 -12.52 3.13
CA GLN A 167 -16.36 -13.70 3.82
C GLN A 167 -14.91 -14.02 3.42
N GLY A 168 -14.34 -13.28 2.47
CA GLY A 168 -13.01 -13.46 1.90
C GLY A 168 -12.74 -12.46 0.77
N PRO A 169 -11.57 -12.53 0.11
CA PRO A 169 -11.28 -11.70 -1.04
C PRO A 169 -12.22 -12.00 -2.23
N PRO A 170 -12.43 -11.05 -3.14
CA PRO A 170 -11.83 -9.72 -3.15
C PRO A 170 -12.43 -8.80 -2.07
N TYR A 171 -11.57 -8.09 -1.35
CA TYR A 171 -11.99 -7.07 -0.39
C TYR A 171 -12.30 -5.79 -1.15
N SER A 172 -13.32 -5.06 -0.72
CA SER A 172 -13.72 -3.77 -1.32
C SER A 172 -13.88 -2.74 -0.23
N LEU A 173 -13.12 -1.66 -0.31
CA LEU A 173 -13.07 -0.57 0.63
C LEU A 173 -13.38 0.74 -0.07
N SER A 174 -14.03 1.64 0.65
CA SER A 174 -14.31 2.99 0.18
C SER A 174 -14.03 4.01 1.29
N SER A 175 -13.64 5.22 0.90
CA SER A 175 -13.47 6.34 1.80
C SER A 175 -13.85 7.65 1.11
N THR A 176 -14.27 8.62 1.93
CA THR A 176 -14.41 10.01 1.53
C THR A 176 -13.31 10.78 2.23
N LEU A 177 -12.48 11.47 1.45
CA LEU A 177 -11.30 12.19 1.95
C LEU A 177 -11.72 13.59 2.38
N THR A 178 -12.20 13.70 3.62
CA THR A 178 -12.50 14.98 4.26
C THR A 178 -11.25 15.49 4.97
N ASP A 179 -10.90 16.77 4.77
CA ASP A 179 -9.76 17.42 5.45
C ASP A 179 -8.39 16.77 5.24
N TYR A 180 -8.17 16.13 4.08
CA TYR A 180 -6.90 15.47 3.75
C TYR A 180 -6.30 15.96 2.42
N ASP A 181 -5.03 16.34 2.47
CA ASP A 181 -4.24 16.73 1.32
C ASP A 181 -3.26 15.61 0.93
N PRO A 182 -3.48 14.95 -0.23
CA PRO A 182 -2.49 14.03 -0.77
C PRO A 182 -1.17 14.76 -1.09
N LEU A 183 -0.07 14.03 -1.05
CA LEU A 183 1.25 14.58 -1.33
C LEU A 183 1.53 14.61 -2.83
N GLY A 184 2.23 15.66 -3.27
CA GLY A 184 2.72 15.77 -4.65
C GLY A 184 1.68 16.27 -5.65
N GLY A 185 1.99 16.13 -6.94
CA GLY A 185 1.21 16.70 -8.02
C GLY A 185 1.75 16.34 -9.40
N TRP A 186 1.24 17.00 -10.44
CA TRP A 186 1.50 16.65 -11.83
C TRP A 186 1.93 17.87 -12.64
N ALA A 187 3.01 17.75 -13.43
CA ALA A 187 3.47 18.83 -14.30
C ALA A 187 3.25 18.52 -15.80
N SER A 188 2.61 19.41 -16.56
CA SER A 188 2.35 19.26 -18.01
C SER A 188 2.75 20.51 -18.78
N ASN A 189 3.13 20.35 -20.05
CA ASN A 189 3.28 21.46 -20.98
C ASN A 189 1.98 21.66 -21.75
N LEU A 190 1.28 22.78 -21.52
CA LEU A 190 -0.01 23.11 -22.14
C LEU A 190 -0.04 24.59 -22.58
N ALA A 191 -1.08 24.99 -23.29
CA ALA A 191 -1.26 26.38 -23.72
C ALA A 191 -1.30 27.35 -22.52
N SER A 192 -0.66 28.50 -22.67
CA SER A 192 -0.76 29.62 -21.72
C SER A 192 -2.15 30.26 -21.77
N CYS A 193 -2.50 31.05 -20.75
CA CYS A 193 -3.82 31.71 -20.69
C CYS A 193 -3.98 32.90 -21.65
N ASN A 194 -2.88 33.55 -22.04
CA ASN A 194 -2.89 34.82 -22.77
C ASN A 194 -2.33 34.69 -24.19
N GLY A 195 -2.11 33.46 -24.69
CA GLY A 195 -1.53 33.23 -26.01
C GLY A 195 -1.50 31.76 -26.41
N SER A 196 -0.83 31.47 -27.52
CA SER A 196 -0.63 30.11 -28.04
C SER A 196 0.63 29.42 -27.51
N ASP A 197 1.44 30.15 -26.73
CA ASP A 197 2.70 29.61 -26.21
C ASP A 197 2.44 28.43 -25.28
N ILE A 198 3.30 27.43 -25.37
CA ILE A 198 3.28 26.28 -24.48
C ILE A 198 4.11 26.61 -23.24
N VAL A 199 3.49 26.51 -22.08
CA VAL A 199 4.10 26.77 -20.77
C VAL A 199 3.97 25.57 -19.86
N GLU A 200 4.88 25.46 -18.89
CA GLU A 200 4.82 24.43 -17.87
C GLU A 200 3.72 24.78 -16.85
N TRP A 201 2.82 23.83 -16.64
CA TRP A 201 1.75 23.86 -15.67
C TRP A 201 2.02 22.85 -14.57
N THR A 202 1.69 23.21 -13.34
CA THR A 202 1.67 22.27 -12.22
C THR A 202 0.26 22.17 -11.66
N PHE A 203 -0.17 20.93 -11.40
CA PHE A 203 -1.49 20.57 -10.91
C PHE A 203 -1.36 19.81 -9.60
N TYR A 204 -2.25 20.11 -8.67
CA TYR A 204 -2.32 19.45 -7.36
C TYR A 204 -3.77 19.04 -7.10
N PRO A 205 -4.00 17.94 -6.38
CA PRO A 205 -5.30 17.74 -5.75
C PRO A 205 -5.72 19.01 -5.03
N THR A 206 -7.01 19.31 -5.08
CA THR A 206 -7.55 20.45 -4.37
C THR A 206 -7.25 20.31 -2.88
N PRO A 207 -6.67 21.33 -2.23
CA PRO A 207 -6.43 21.28 -0.80
C PRO A 207 -7.75 21.37 -0.02
N TRP A 208 -7.80 20.79 1.16
CA TRP A 208 -9.02 20.78 1.99
C TRP A 208 -9.50 22.18 2.38
N ASP A 209 -8.59 23.12 2.55
CA ASP A 209 -8.88 24.49 3.00
C ASP A 209 -9.41 25.41 1.90
N ILE A 210 -9.58 24.91 0.66
CA ILE A 210 -9.98 25.75 -0.49
C ILE A 210 -11.36 26.40 -0.29
N MET A 211 -12.19 25.86 0.60
CA MET A 211 -13.47 26.46 1.00
C MET A 211 -13.29 27.87 1.58
N GLY A 212 -12.19 28.12 2.30
CA GLY A 212 -11.83 29.46 2.80
C GLY A 212 -11.59 30.47 1.68
N ASN A 213 -11.29 30.00 0.47
CA ASN A 213 -11.10 30.79 -0.75
C ASN A 213 -12.38 30.88 -1.62
N GLY A 214 -13.55 30.48 -1.08
CA GLY A 214 -14.84 30.61 -1.75
C GLY A 214 -15.13 29.56 -2.82
N LEU A 215 -14.37 28.45 -2.86
CA LEU A 215 -14.61 27.30 -3.72
C LEU A 215 -15.21 26.15 -2.90
N TYR A 216 -16.48 25.83 -3.15
CA TYR A 216 -17.16 24.71 -2.52
C TYR A 216 -17.11 23.51 -3.47
N LEU A 217 -16.10 22.66 -3.29
CA LEU A 217 -15.95 21.42 -4.06
C LEU A 217 -16.31 20.23 -3.14
N PRO A 218 -17.03 19.22 -3.66
CA PRO A 218 -17.24 17.98 -2.93
C PRO A 218 -15.93 17.29 -2.56
N ASP A 219 -15.92 16.60 -1.42
CA ASP A 219 -14.81 15.76 -0.99
C ASP A 219 -14.44 14.73 -2.05
N ALA A 220 -13.15 14.35 -2.09
CA ALA A 220 -12.69 13.31 -2.97
C ALA A 220 -13.17 11.93 -2.49
N VAL A 221 -13.51 11.06 -3.43
CA VAL A 221 -13.96 9.68 -3.17
C VAL A 221 -12.88 8.72 -3.61
N LEU A 222 -12.52 7.82 -2.69
CA LEU A 222 -11.50 6.82 -2.87
C LEU A 222 -12.13 5.43 -2.76
N ASP A 223 -11.94 4.62 -3.79
CA ASP A 223 -12.35 3.21 -3.81
C ASP A 223 -11.13 2.33 -4.01
N LEU A 224 -11.12 1.20 -3.33
CA LEU A 224 -10.06 0.20 -3.37
C LEU A 224 -10.69 -1.18 -3.41
N GLN A 225 -10.23 -2.02 -4.34
CA GLN A 225 -10.50 -3.45 -4.31
C GLN A 225 -9.19 -4.22 -4.49
N PHE A 226 -9.07 -5.36 -3.80
CA PHE A 226 -7.87 -6.17 -3.89
C PHE A 226 -8.11 -7.62 -3.48
N ASP A 227 -7.23 -8.50 -3.94
CA ASP A 227 -7.17 -9.93 -3.61
C ASP A 227 -5.73 -10.43 -3.60
N GLU A 228 -5.50 -11.74 -3.56
CA GLU A 228 -4.16 -12.31 -3.50
C GLU A 228 -3.34 -12.17 -4.80
N LYS A 229 -3.82 -11.43 -5.81
CA LYS A 229 -3.15 -11.29 -7.11
C LYS A 229 -3.14 -9.87 -7.63
N THR A 230 -4.20 -9.11 -7.38
CA THR A 230 -4.44 -7.83 -8.03
C THR A 230 -5.01 -6.82 -7.06
N ALA A 231 -4.78 -5.55 -7.37
CA ALA A 231 -5.41 -4.44 -6.67
C ALA A 231 -5.81 -3.34 -7.67
N ASN A 232 -6.96 -2.74 -7.44
CA ASN A 232 -7.47 -1.60 -8.19
C ASN A 232 -7.82 -0.48 -7.21
N LEU A 233 -7.26 0.70 -7.44
CA LEU A 233 -7.55 1.89 -6.64
C LEU A 233 -8.05 2.97 -7.57
N SER A 234 -9.16 3.62 -7.23
CA SER A 234 -9.65 4.80 -7.94
C SER A 234 -9.88 5.96 -6.99
N LEU A 235 -9.34 7.11 -7.36
CA LEU A 235 -9.55 8.36 -6.64
C LEU A 235 -10.21 9.36 -7.58
N ASN A 236 -11.41 9.81 -7.22
CA ASN A 236 -12.18 10.80 -7.96
C ASN A 236 -12.29 12.05 -7.10
N GLY A 237 -11.93 13.20 -7.65
CA GLY A 237 -11.97 14.45 -6.89
C GLY A 237 -11.77 15.66 -7.78
N TYR A 238 -11.11 16.66 -7.24
CA TYR A 238 -10.85 17.91 -7.92
C TYR A 238 -9.37 18.26 -7.85
N PHE A 239 -8.92 19.09 -8.78
CA PHE A 239 -7.58 19.63 -8.80
C PHE A 239 -7.59 21.13 -8.99
N ILE A 240 -6.51 21.76 -8.56
CA ILE A 240 -6.15 23.14 -8.89
C ILE A 240 -4.86 23.14 -9.71
N GLY A 241 -4.64 24.21 -10.47
CA GLY A 241 -3.40 24.37 -11.23
C GLY A 241 -2.97 25.81 -11.40
N TYR A 242 -1.68 25.97 -11.64
CA TYR A 242 -1.00 27.25 -11.82
C TYR A 242 0.11 27.13 -12.86
N HIS A 243 0.53 28.27 -13.41
CA HIS A 243 1.74 28.34 -14.22
C HIS A 243 2.96 28.16 -13.31
N ALA A 244 3.90 27.30 -13.72
CA ALA A 244 5.21 27.26 -13.08
C ALA A 244 6.03 28.46 -13.55
N VAL A 245 6.34 29.40 -12.65
CA VAL A 245 7.22 30.53 -12.96
C VAL A 245 8.57 30.29 -12.34
N LYS A 246 9.61 30.06 -13.15
CA LYS A 246 10.98 29.93 -12.64
C LYS A 246 11.60 31.30 -12.43
N VAL A 247 11.97 31.62 -11.19
CA VAL A 247 12.75 32.82 -10.83
C VAL A 247 14.06 32.36 -10.19
N GLY A 248 15.16 32.43 -10.95
CA GLY A 248 16.43 31.84 -10.53
C GLY A 248 16.34 30.32 -10.42
N THR A 249 16.65 29.77 -9.25
CA THR A 249 16.48 28.34 -8.91
C THR A 249 15.11 28.01 -8.31
N GLU A 250 14.29 29.02 -8.04
CA GLU A 250 12.99 28.86 -7.37
C GLU A 250 11.86 28.77 -8.38
N THR A 251 10.82 28.00 -8.06
CA THR A 251 9.57 27.96 -8.83
C THR A 251 8.49 28.66 -8.03
N LEU A 252 8.06 29.84 -8.50
CA LEU A 252 6.97 30.62 -7.94
C LEU A 252 5.64 30.22 -8.59
N SER A 253 4.55 30.35 -7.83
CA SER A 253 3.16 30.17 -8.30
C SER A 253 2.47 31.52 -8.45
N THR A 254 1.72 31.71 -9.54
CA THR A 254 0.96 32.94 -9.85
C THR A 254 -0.47 32.95 -9.25
N GLY A 255 -0.76 32.05 -8.32
CA GLY A 255 -2.12 31.78 -7.83
C GLY A 255 -2.85 30.76 -8.70
N VAL A 256 -4.02 30.31 -8.24
CA VAL A 256 -4.83 29.30 -8.94
C VAL A 256 -5.39 29.89 -10.24
N LEU A 257 -5.03 29.27 -11.36
CA LEU A 257 -5.46 29.67 -12.70
C LEU A 257 -6.39 28.66 -13.36
N VAL A 258 -6.47 27.44 -12.82
CA VAL A 258 -7.40 26.41 -13.29
C VAL A 258 -7.94 25.61 -12.11
N VAL A 259 -9.19 25.19 -12.25
CA VAL A 259 -9.85 24.22 -11.38
C VAL A 259 -10.50 23.19 -12.29
N GLY A 260 -10.53 21.93 -11.86
CA GLY A 260 -11.14 20.88 -12.65
C GLY A 260 -11.41 19.61 -11.85
N LYS A 261 -11.92 18.60 -12.54
CA LYS A 261 -12.12 17.26 -11.98
C LYS A 261 -10.89 16.42 -12.24
N MET A 262 -10.48 15.66 -11.24
CA MET A 262 -9.43 14.65 -11.39
C MET A 262 -10.03 13.26 -11.25
N LYS A 263 -9.48 12.34 -12.04
CA LYS A 263 -9.68 10.90 -11.89
C LYS A 263 -8.33 10.22 -11.94
N LEU A 264 -8.01 9.49 -10.89
CA LEU A 264 -6.84 8.62 -10.81
C LEU A 264 -7.30 7.18 -10.77
N SER A 265 -6.66 6.31 -11.54
CA SER A 265 -6.99 4.88 -11.63
C SER A 265 -5.69 4.07 -11.66
N PHE A 266 -5.48 3.28 -10.62
CA PHE A 266 -4.35 2.37 -10.46
C PHE A 266 -4.80 0.93 -10.71
N LEU A 267 -3.98 0.19 -11.45
CA LEU A 267 -4.10 -1.25 -11.65
C LEU A 267 -2.77 -1.91 -11.29
N GLY A 268 -2.79 -2.70 -10.22
CA GLY A 268 -1.64 -3.37 -9.64
C GLY A 268 -1.71 -4.88 -9.74
N VAL A 269 -0.53 -5.49 -9.86
CA VAL A 269 -0.30 -6.93 -9.73
C VAL A 269 0.56 -7.17 -8.51
N LEU A 270 0.25 -8.22 -7.75
CA LEU A 270 0.97 -8.59 -6.54
C LEU A 270 2.46 -8.80 -6.84
N ASP A 271 3.31 -8.12 -6.07
CA ASP A 271 4.72 -8.42 -5.94
C ASP A 271 4.90 -9.56 -4.94
N ALA A 272 4.82 -10.80 -5.42
CA ALA A 272 4.96 -11.98 -4.57
C ALA A 272 6.32 -12.00 -3.83
N TYR A 273 7.36 -11.41 -4.40
CA TYR A 273 8.70 -11.43 -3.78
C TYR A 273 8.75 -10.59 -2.51
N HIS A 274 8.01 -9.48 -2.46
CA HIS A 274 7.95 -8.58 -1.30
C HIS A 274 6.64 -8.69 -0.49
N SER A 275 5.74 -9.63 -0.80
CA SER A 275 4.42 -9.70 -0.16
C SER A 275 4.24 -10.88 0.79
N ASP A 276 3.56 -10.62 1.88
CA ASP A 276 2.98 -11.65 2.73
C ASP A 276 1.71 -12.24 2.09
N VAL A 277 1.43 -13.50 2.40
CA VAL A 277 0.28 -14.21 1.80
C VAL A 277 -1.01 -13.73 2.44
N LEU A 278 -1.89 -13.13 1.65
CA LEU A 278 -3.24 -12.75 2.08
C LEU A 278 -4.08 -14.01 2.36
N ALA A 279 -4.69 -14.10 3.54
CA ALA A 279 -5.61 -15.18 3.87
C ALA A 279 -6.90 -15.05 3.05
N ASN A 280 -7.40 -16.17 2.53
CA ASN A 280 -8.49 -16.19 1.56
C ASN A 280 -9.88 -16.51 2.15
N ASN A 281 -10.00 -16.57 3.47
CA ASN A 281 -11.19 -17.08 4.16
C ASN A 281 -11.58 -16.25 5.39
N THR A 282 -11.21 -14.96 5.40
CA THR A 282 -11.48 -14.04 6.51
C THR A 282 -12.36 -12.88 6.06
N ALA A 283 -13.29 -12.48 6.92
CA ALA A 283 -14.19 -11.34 6.65
C ALA A 283 -13.46 -9.99 6.61
N THR A 284 -12.29 -9.91 7.25
CA THR A 284 -11.37 -8.77 7.22
C THR A 284 -10.03 -9.21 6.63
N PRO A 285 -9.31 -8.35 5.90
CA PRO A 285 -7.97 -8.66 5.41
C PRO A 285 -7.03 -9.09 6.55
N THR A 286 -6.35 -10.21 6.37
CA THR A 286 -5.34 -10.72 7.32
C THR A 286 -4.24 -11.41 6.55
N TRP A 287 -3.00 -11.33 7.05
CA TRP A 287 -1.83 -11.84 6.35
C TRP A 287 -1.17 -12.98 7.13
N LEU A 288 -0.72 -13.98 6.38
CA LEU A 288 0.22 -14.97 6.87
C LEU A 288 1.63 -14.40 6.71
N ARG A 289 2.25 -14.07 7.84
CA ARG A 289 3.63 -13.56 7.93
C ARG A 289 4.60 -14.55 7.30
N THR A 290 5.11 -14.21 6.13
CA THR A 290 5.88 -15.11 5.27
C THR A 290 7.21 -14.51 4.81
N VAL A 291 7.27 -13.20 4.61
CA VAL A 291 8.52 -12.51 4.25
C VAL A 291 9.46 -12.46 5.46
N GLY A 292 10.63 -13.10 5.36
CA GLY A 292 11.58 -13.26 6.48
C GLY A 292 11.25 -14.40 7.47
N PHE A 293 10.22 -15.22 7.20
CA PHE A 293 9.77 -16.31 8.08
C PHE A 293 10.07 -17.74 7.56
N GLN A 294 10.84 -17.90 6.48
CA GLN A 294 11.24 -19.20 5.87
C GLN A 294 10.08 -20.15 5.47
N ASN A 295 8.89 -19.63 5.23
CA ASN A 295 7.69 -20.44 4.97
C ASN A 295 7.09 -20.25 3.56
N ASN A 296 7.71 -19.42 2.70
CA ASN A 296 7.29 -19.22 1.32
C ASN A 296 8.50 -19.04 0.39
N SER A 297 8.67 -19.95 -0.58
CA SER A 297 9.81 -19.96 -1.50
C SER A 297 9.83 -18.86 -2.55
N LEU A 298 8.73 -18.12 -2.70
CA LEU A 298 8.64 -16.99 -3.62
C LEU A 298 9.16 -15.69 -3.00
N ASN A 299 9.27 -15.64 -1.67
CA ASN A 299 9.51 -14.40 -0.94
C ASN A 299 10.99 -14.14 -0.69
N VAL A 300 11.33 -12.86 -0.54
CA VAL A 300 12.61 -12.45 0.02
C VAL A 300 12.78 -13.01 1.44
N GLY A 301 13.99 -13.47 1.74
CA GLY A 301 14.30 -14.11 3.03
C GLY A 301 13.95 -15.59 3.10
N TYR A 302 13.46 -16.22 2.01
CA TYR A 302 13.38 -17.67 1.97
C TYR A 302 14.76 -18.29 1.89
N THR A 303 15.15 -19.02 2.93
CA THR A 303 16.36 -19.83 2.95
C THR A 303 15.96 -21.29 3.04
N SER A 304 16.29 -22.06 1.99
CA SER A 304 16.07 -23.50 1.93
C SER A 304 17.09 -24.26 2.78
N THR A 305 17.22 -23.92 4.06
CA THR A 305 18.03 -24.71 5.00
C THR A 305 17.18 -25.83 5.60
N ALA A 306 16.68 -26.71 4.74
CA ALA A 306 16.48 -28.11 5.07
C ALA A 306 17.83 -28.84 5.00
N SER A 307 18.78 -28.41 5.84
CA SER A 307 20.12 -29.00 5.93
C SER A 307 20.72 -28.79 7.32
N SER A 308 20.04 -29.31 8.34
CA SER A 308 20.69 -29.80 9.55
C SER A 308 19.92 -30.99 10.15
N VAL A 309 19.67 -32.02 9.34
CA VAL A 309 19.57 -33.35 9.92
C VAL A 309 20.98 -33.76 10.35
N SER A 310 21.12 -34.04 11.64
CA SER A 310 22.17 -34.86 12.26
C SER A 310 23.55 -34.24 12.46
N MET A 311 23.76 -33.67 13.65
CA MET A 311 24.61 -34.34 14.63
C MET A 311 24.35 -33.80 16.05
N GLY A 312 23.60 -34.56 16.86
CA GLY A 312 23.45 -34.26 18.27
C GLY A 312 22.15 -34.75 18.89
N ARG A 313 22.22 -35.91 19.54
CA ARG A 313 21.18 -36.55 20.39
C ARG A 313 20.02 -37.20 19.64
N ALA A 314 20.29 -38.40 19.14
CA ALA A 314 19.30 -39.47 19.16
C ALA A 314 18.85 -39.70 20.62
N VAL A 315 17.69 -39.15 20.99
CA VAL A 315 16.96 -39.60 22.17
C VAL A 315 16.20 -40.84 21.73
N PHE A 316 16.70 -42.01 22.13
CA PHE A 316 15.97 -43.27 22.00
C PHE A 316 14.64 -43.14 22.77
N ALA A 317 13.53 -43.00 22.04
CA ALA A 317 12.21 -43.25 22.59
C ALA A 317 11.97 -44.76 22.55
N THR A 318 12.33 -45.44 23.64
CA THR A 318 12.02 -46.85 23.86
C THR A 318 10.51 -46.98 24.08
N ILE A 319 9.78 -47.54 23.11
CA ILE A 319 8.38 -47.94 23.33
C ILE A 319 8.41 -49.29 24.06
N ILE A 320 8.18 -49.26 25.38
CA ILE A 320 7.82 -50.44 26.15
C ILE A 320 6.32 -50.68 25.92
N ALA A 321 5.98 -51.65 25.07
CA ALA A 321 4.62 -52.17 25.01
C ALA A 321 4.45 -53.20 26.14
N LEU A 322 3.78 -52.78 27.22
CA LEU A 322 3.37 -53.61 28.33
C LEU A 322 1.98 -54.18 28.00
N THR A 323 1.91 -55.39 27.45
CA THR A 323 0.67 -56.16 27.38
C THR A 323 0.57 -57.05 28.62
N VAL A 324 -0.23 -56.61 29.59
CA VAL A 324 -0.81 -57.45 30.64
C VAL A 324 -2.32 -57.35 30.51
N MET A 325 -2.97 -58.52 30.55
CA MET A 325 -4.34 -58.89 31.00
C MET A 325 -4.70 -60.14 30.18
N ALA A 326 -4.45 -61.37 30.65
CA ALA A 326 -5.33 -62.12 31.59
C ALA A 326 -6.80 -61.92 31.18
N GLY A 327 -7.53 -62.85 30.56
CA GLY A 327 -7.64 -64.28 30.82
C GLY A 327 -8.90 -64.51 31.66
N PHE A 328 -9.97 -65.08 31.09
CA PHE A 328 -11.03 -65.75 31.84
C PHE A 328 -11.68 -66.84 30.96
N VAL A 329 -11.48 -68.08 31.43
CA VAL A 329 -12.26 -69.34 31.32
C VAL A 329 -12.73 -69.79 29.94
#